data_AF-A0A1M5LQK6-F1
#
_entry.id   AF-A0A1M5LQK6-F1
#
_cell.length_a   1.000
_cell.length_b   1.000
_cell.length_c   1.000
_cell.angle_alpha   90.00
_cell.angle_beta   90.00
_cell.angle_gamma   90.00
#
_symmetry.space_group_name_H-M   'P 1'
#
loop_
_entity.id
_entity.type
_entity.pdbx_description
1 polymer ?
#
loop_
_entity_poly.entity_id
_entity_poly.type
_entity_poly.pdbx_seq_one_letter_code
_entity_poly.pdbx_strand_id
1 'polypeptide(L)' 'MAAKFKEGEIVFERIRPKDKLIIVRRDNGLYYCRPPSGLRRKALVYMERDLVAEKEENTATATKIHP' A
#
# COMPACT_ATOMS: atom_id res chain seq x y z
N MET A 1 -3.80 -19.09 6.90
CA MET A 1 -4.03 -18.16 5.77
C MET A 1 -2.87 -17.18 5.75
N ALA A 2 -2.06 -17.17 4.68
CA ALA A 2 -0.87 -16.32 4.61
C ALA A 2 -1.27 -14.85 4.43
N ALA A 3 -0.60 -13.95 5.14
CA ALA A 3 -0.76 -12.52 4.95
C ALA A 3 -0.17 -12.09 3.60
N LYS A 4 -0.90 -11.30 2.78
CA LYS A 4 -0.36 -10.78 1.52
C LYS A 4 0.80 -9.80 1.73
N PHE A 5 0.72 -8.97 2.79
CA PHE A 5 1.74 -7.97 3.11
C PHE A 5 2.26 -8.14 4.55
N LYS A 6 3.50 -7.69 4.79
CA LYS A 6 4.18 -7.79 6.10
C LYS A 6 4.32 -6.43 6.80
N GLU A 7 4.52 -6.46 8.12
CA GLU A 7 4.88 -5.24 8.86
C GLU A 7 6.25 -4.72 8.41
N GLY A 8 6.39 -3.39 8.31
CA GLY A 8 7.53 -2.71 7.71
C GLY A 8 7.50 -2.64 6.17
N GLU A 9 6.55 -3.32 5.52
CA GLU A 9 6.44 -3.32 4.07
C GLU A 9 5.85 -2.01 3.55
N ILE A 10 6.41 -1.54 2.43
CA ILE A 10 5.94 -0.37 1.70
C ILE A 10 4.83 -0.80 0.75
N VAL A 11 3.68 -0.14 0.90
CA VAL A 11 2.49 -0.33 0.09
C VAL A 11 1.96 1.03 -0.37
N PHE A 12 1.07 1.01 -1.37
CA PHE A 12 0.37 2.19 -1.85
C PHE A 12 -1.14 1.95 -1.76
N GLU A 13 -1.89 3.05 -1.61
CA GLU A 13 -3.35 2.98 -1.73
C GLU A 13 -3.72 2.74 -3.19
N ARG A 14 -4.56 1.74 -3.46
CA ARG A 14 -4.98 1.38 -4.82
C ARG A 14 -5.69 2.53 -5.55
N ILE A 15 -6.43 3.37 -4.82
CA ILE A 15 -7.17 4.51 -5.38
C ILE A 15 -6.24 5.71 -5.60
N ARG A 16 -5.25 5.91 -4.71
CA ARG A 16 -4.26 6.99 -4.78
C ARG A 16 -2.85 6.41 -4.67
N PRO A 17 -2.31 5.84 -5.75
CA PRO A 17 -0.99 5.21 -5.75
C PRO A 17 0.16 6.19 -5.46
N LYS A 18 -0.11 7.51 -5.41
CA LYS A 18 0.88 8.52 -5.05
C LYS A 18 1.23 8.56 -3.56
N ASP A 19 0.35 8.03 -2.71
CA ASP A 19 0.55 8.03 -1.26
C ASP A 19 1.30 6.76 -0.84
N LYS A 20 2.61 6.92 -0.61
CA LYS A 20 3.46 5.88 -0.05
C LYS A 20 3.08 5.62 1.41
N LEU A 21 2.85 4.36 1.75
CA LEU A 21 2.42 3.93 3.07
C LEU A 21 3.31 2.77 3.56
N ILE A 22 3.56 2.72 4.85
CA ILE A 22 4.29 1.63 5.51
C ILE A 22 3.33 0.91 6.43
N ILE A 23 3.25 -0.41 6.34
CA ILE A 23 2.46 -1.23 7.24
C ILE A 23 3.13 -1.24 8.62
N VAL A 24 2.46 -0.69 9.62
CA VAL A 24 2.96 -0.63 10.99
C VAL A 24 2.35 -1.69 11.90
N ARG A 25 1.19 -2.24 11.53
CA ARG A 25 0.53 -3.34 12.24
C ARG A 25 -0.46 -4.05 11.33
N ARG A 26 -0.68 -5.34 11.56
CA ARG A 26 -1.82 -6.09 11.00
C ARG A 26 -2.69 -6.67 12.11
N ASP A 27 -4.01 -6.57 11.96
CA ASP A 27 -4.98 -7.15 12.91
C ASP A 27 -6.21 -7.67 12.15
N ASN A 28 -6.49 -8.96 12.25
CA ASN A 28 -7.69 -9.60 11.67
C ASN A 28 -7.98 -9.26 10.18
N GLY A 29 -6.94 -9.14 9.35
CA GLY A 29 -7.07 -8.80 7.92
C GLY A 29 -7.14 -7.29 7.62
N LEU A 30 -7.09 -6.45 8.65
CA LEU A 30 -6.88 -5.01 8.56
C LEU A 30 -5.39 -4.70 8.64
N TYR A 31 -4.96 -3.76 7.81
CA TYR A 31 -3.61 -3.26 7.77
C TYR A 31 -3.60 -1.81 8.24
N TYR A 32 -2.81 -1.55 9.27
CA TYR A 32 -2.58 -0.22 9.80
C TYR A 32 -1.35 0.33 9.12
N CYS A 33 -1.50 1.42 8.39
CA CYS A 33 -0.44 2.02 7.61
C CYS A 33 -0.13 3.44 8.05
N ARG A 34 1.11 3.88 7.88
CA ARG A 34 1.53 5.26 8.10
C ARG A 34 2.37 5.78 6.93
N PRO A 35 2.27 7.07 6.59
CA PRO A 35 3.16 7.66 5.61
C PRO A 35 4.62 7.66 6.14
N PRO A 36 5.61 7.47 5.26
CA PRO A 36 7.03 7.44 5.64
C PRO A 36 7.51 8.77 6.23
N SER A 37 6.83 9.89 5.93
CA SER A 37 7.18 11.21 6.42
C SER A 37 6.97 11.40 7.93
N GLY A 38 6.35 10.44 8.64
CA GLY A 38 6.15 10.50 10.09
C GLY A 38 5.19 11.61 10.58
N LEU A 39 4.70 12.46 9.68
CA LEU A 39 3.86 13.62 9.98
C LEU A 39 2.48 13.25 10.53
N ARG A 40 1.98 12.04 10.23
CA ARG A 40 0.70 11.55 10.76
C ARG A 40 0.91 10.74 12.03
N ARG A 41 0.48 11.30 13.17
CA ARG A 41 0.44 10.59 14.47
C ARG A 41 -0.56 9.40 14.47
N LYS A 42 -1.57 9.42 13.60
CA LYS A 42 -2.59 8.35 13.50
C LYS A 42 -2.30 7.42 12.32
N ALA A 43 -2.35 6.11 12.58
CA ALA A 43 -2.33 5.11 11.53
C ALA A 43 -3.65 5.13 10.75
N LEU A 44 -3.56 4.98 9.43
CA LEU A 44 -4.70 4.76 8.55
C LEU A 44 -4.98 3.26 8.48
N VAL A 45 -6.25 2.89 8.35
CA VAL A 45 -6.67 1.48 8.31
C VAL A 45 -7.14 1.14 6.91
N TYR A 46 -6.62 0.05 6.36
CA TYR A 46 -6.90 -0.43 5.02
C TYR A 46 -7.19 -1.92 5.01
N MET A 47 -7.98 -2.38 4.04
CA MET A 47 -8.10 -3.81 3.76
C MET A 47 -7.06 -4.24 2.72
N GLU A 48 -6.82 -5.54 2.62
CA GLU A 48 -5.86 -6.11 1.66
C GLU A 48 -6.13 -5.68 0.20
N ARG A 49 -7.40 -5.57 -0.19
CA ARG A 49 -7.83 -5.21 -1.54
C ARG A 49 -7.60 -3.73 -1.90
N ASP A 50 -7.41 -2.90 -0.88
CA ASP A 50 -7.22 -1.46 -1.01
C ASP A 50 -5.73 -1.10 -1.09
N LEU A 51 -4.84 -2.07 -0.83
CA LEU A 51 -3.40 -1.91 -0.85
C LEU A 51 -2.79 -2.64 -2.06
N VAL A 52 -1.76 -2.02 -2.63
CA VAL A 52 -0.93 -2.60 -3.69
C VAL A 52 0.54 -2.54 -3.28
N ALA A 53 1.31 -3.58 -3.64
CA ALA A 53 2.73 -3.63 -3.35
C ALA A 53 3.50 -2.69 -4.30
N GLU A 54 4.59 -2.08 -3.81
CA GLU A 54 5.52 -1.29 -4.63
C GLU A 54 6.01 -2.04 -5.88
N LYS A 55 6.18 -3.37 -5.76
CA LYS A 55 6.64 -4.21 -6.88
C LYS A 55 5.57 -4.50 -7.92
N GLU A 56 4.29 -4.34 -7.60
CA GLU A 56 3.18 -4.56 -8.55
C GLU A 56 2.97 -3.35 -9.48
N GLU A 57 3.50 -2.17 -9.11
CA GLU A 57 3.35 -0.93 -9.88
C GLU A 57 4.25 -0.85 -11.13
N ASN A 58 5.15 -1.81 -11.36
CA ASN A 58 6.03 -1.80 -12.54
C ASN A 58 5.40 -2.45 -13.80
N THR A 59 4.11 -2.81 -13.76
CA THR A 59 3.38 -3.37 -14.93
C THR A 59 2.16 -2.55 -15.35
N ALA A 60 1.75 -1.52 -14.59
CA ALA A 60 0.56 -0.72 -14.91
C ALA A 60 0.85 0.58 -15.71
N THR A 61 2.11 0.94 -15.92
CA THR A 61 2.54 2.07 -16.77
C THR A 61 3.20 1.66 -18.08
N ALA A 62 2.88 0.47 -18.61
CA ALA A 62 3.03 0.20 -20.04
C ALA A 62 1.87 0.83 -20.83
N THR A 63 1.88 2.16 -20.82
CA THR A 63 1.47 3.08 -21.90
C THR A 63 0.67 2.48 -23.07
N LYS A 64 -0.63 2.80 -23.10
CA LYS A 64 -1.37 3.03 -24.36
C LYS A 64 -0.67 4.15 -25.14
N ILE A 65 0.21 3.82 -26.08
CA ILE A 65 0.46 4.65 -27.28
C ILE A 65 0.78 3.68 -28.42
N HIS A 66 -0.12 3.56 -29.39
CA HIS A 66 0.28 3.29 -30.77
C HIS A 66 -0.58 4.16 -31.70
N PRO A 67 0.03 4.99 -32.57
CA PRO A 67 -0.64 5.74 -33.63
C PRO A 67 -1.12 4.83 -34.77
#